data_AF-A0A329MZB9-F1
#
_entry.id   AF-A0A329MZB9-F1
#
_cell.length_a   1.000
_cell.length_b   1.000
_cell.length_c   1.000
_cell.angle_alpha   90.00
_cell.angle_beta   90.00
_cell.angle_gamma   90.00
#
_symmetry.space_group_name_H-M   'P 1'
#
loop_
_entity.id
_entity.type
_entity.pdbx_description
1 polymer ?
#
loop_
_entity_poly.entity_id
_entity_poly.type
_entity_poly.pdbx_seq_one_letter_code
_entity_poly.pdbx_strand_id
1 'polypeptide(L)'
;MRTVMKSARMFGEGAVWVKAPGTRTIRGGGDEYCWDEVIGEYCYDDCIWIEDPDYPEEPDPCDDLGNWNECYGDGGDYYPPDDMYEIILDPSFMGTKAECVYNKLNNLSTSFASAIKQFDGEFPVAHLRFKTDATMTSNIKKAYTSPPSDYVIDVVLNGNSSKDASYQQRPNLLVAKTIIHEVIHAEMFRKLLSIANNGGSLGGLTAEDLNNMFSNGDYPGIFDYYTRYGVNDFQHNQMAAHYRDVIADALEQFDNSTHSSQFYLDLAWEGLIYSNDPTWSTLSASEKSRIKNLIDNYINQNKNESCQ
;
A
#
# COMPACT_ATOMS: atom_id res chain seq x y z
N MET A 1 17.28 -22.94 -8.54
CA MET A 1 16.64 -24.25 -8.83
C MET A 1 16.95 -25.23 -7.70
N ARG A 2 15.94 -25.58 -6.89
CA ARG A 2 15.81 -26.78 -6.01
C ARG A 2 14.46 -26.62 -5.32
N THR A 3 13.38 -27.17 -5.87
CA THR A 3 12.85 -28.53 -5.70
C THR A 3 12.33 -28.80 -4.28
N VAL A 4 11.00 -28.86 -4.21
CA VAL A 4 10.13 -29.35 -3.14
C VAL A 4 10.51 -30.77 -2.72
N MET A 5 10.47 -31.07 -1.42
CA MET A 5 10.26 -32.44 -0.92
C MET A 5 9.07 -32.46 0.05
N LYS A 6 7.99 -33.13 -0.40
CA LYS A 6 6.97 -33.70 0.47
C LYS A 6 7.56 -34.94 1.15
N SER A 7 7.28 -35.13 2.43
CA SER A 7 7.29 -36.44 3.07
C SER A 7 6.31 -36.46 4.23
N ALA A 8 5.22 -37.17 4.04
CA ALA A 8 4.36 -37.66 5.12
C ALA A 8 4.95 -38.92 5.73
N ARG A 9 4.87 -39.06 7.06
CA ARG A 9 4.77 -40.36 7.76
C ARG A 9 4.22 -40.13 9.16
N MET A 10 2.97 -40.54 9.38
CA MET A 10 2.50 -40.95 10.70
C MET A 10 3.01 -42.37 10.96
N PHE A 11 3.56 -42.61 12.15
CA PHE A 11 3.35 -43.84 12.92
C PHE A 11 3.75 -43.58 14.38
N GLY A 12 2.78 -43.77 15.27
CA GLY A 12 2.93 -44.50 16.54
C GLY A 12 3.86 -43.95 17.61
N GLU A 13 3.24 -43.36 18.63
CA GLU A 13 3.58 -43.45 20.07
C GLU A 13 5.00 -43.06 20.53
N GLY A 14 5.06 -41.92 21.23
CA GLY A 14 6.07 -41.64 22.25
C GLY A 14 7.31 -40.86 21.77
N ALA A 15 7.19 -39.54 21.62
CA ALA A 15 8.34 -38.65 21.44
C ALA A 15 8.54 -37.75 22.66
N VAL A 16 9.74 -37.88 23.25
CA VAL A 16 10.30 -37.08 24.33
C VAL A 16 10.55 -35.64 23.86
N TRP A 17 10.13 -34.65 24.64
CA TRP A 17 10.42 -33.24 24.40
C TRP A 17 11.91 -32.94 24.62
N VAL A 18 12.63 -32.58 23.56
CA VAL A 18 13.95 -31.93 23.68
C VAL A 18 13.78 -30.43 23.46
N LYS A 19 14.12 -29.67 24.50
CA LYS A 19 13.95 -28.21 24.62
C LYS A 19 14.98 -27.46 23.77
N ALA A 20 14.54 -26.61 22.85
CA ALA A 20 15.38 -25.53 22.31
C ALA A 20 15.35 -24.34 23.30
N PRO A 21 16.49 -23.68 23.59
CA PRO A 21 16.52 -22.58 24.56
C PRO A 21 16.03 -21.27 23.91
N GLY A 22 14.95 -20.69 24.41
CA GLY A 22 14.56 -19.32 24.04
C GLY A 22 13.11 -18.87 24.29
N THR A 23 12.14 -19.78 24.48
CA THR A 23 10.73 -19.36 24.56
C THR A 23 10.22 -19.27 26.00
N ARG A 24 9.63 -18.11 26.34
CA ARG A 24 8.75 -17.91 27.50
C ARG A 24 7.34 -18.31 27.06
N THR A 25 6.73 -19.27 27.75
CA THR A 25 5.31 -19.60 27.59
C THR A 25 4.44 -18.50 28.16
N ILE A 26 3.64 -17.84 27.32
CA ILE A 26 2.40 -17.20 27.73
C ILE A 26 1.27 -18.16 27.31
N ARG A 27 0.40 -18.51 28.25
CA ARG A 27 -0.80 -19.32 27.99
C ARG A 27 -1.90 -18.41 27.44
N GLY A 28 -2.49 -18.80 26.32
CA GLY A 28 -3.76 -18.28 25.81
C GLY A 28 -3.61 -17.17 24.77
N GLY A 29 -4.29 -17.34 23.63
CA GLY A 29 -4.33 -16.39 22.52
C GLY A 29 -3.61 -16.95 21.29
N GLY A 30 -4.37 -17.58 20.39
CA GLY A 30 -3.91 -17.89 19.05
C GLY A 30 -4.13 -16.67 18.19
N ASP A 31 -3.04 -15.97 17.88
CA ASP A 31 -3.03 -14.86 16.94
C ASP A 31 -2.02 -15.24 15.85
N GLU A 32 -2.50 -15.77 14.73
CA GLU A 32 -1.69 -15.95 13.53
C GLU A 32 -1.56 -14.58 12.85
N TYR A 33 -0.34 -14.07 12.75
CA TYR A 33 -0.09 -12.81 12.07
C TYR A 33 0.49 -13.05 10.66
N CYS A 34 -0.24 -12.64 9.63
CA CYS A 34 0.21 -12.59 8.24
C CYS A 34 0.79 -11.20 7.95
N TRP A 35 2.07 -11.12 7.59
CA TRP A 35 2.75 -9.86 7.29
C TRP A 35 3.05 -9.75 5.80
N ASP A 36 2.42 -8.77 5.15
CA ASP A 36 2.78 -8.39 3.79
C ASP A 36 4.08 -7.57 3.80
N GLU A 37 5.19 -8.18 3.38
CA GLU A 37 6.45 -7.48 3.10
C GLU A 37 6.31 -6.50 1.91
N VAL A 38 5.29 -6.72 1.06
CA VAL A 38 4.96 -5.94 -0.14
C VAL A 38 3.46 -5.61 -0.17
N ILE A 39 3.10 -4.33 -0.29
CA ILE A 39 1.70 -3.87 -0.40
C ILE A 39 0.97 -4.56 -1.56
N GLY A 40 -0.12 -5.26 -1.25
CA GLY A 40 -1.03 -5.85 -2.23
C GLY A 40 -0.75 -7.29 -2.62
N GLU A 41 0.20 -7.98 -1.99
CA GLU A 41 0.23 -9.44 -2.00
C GLU A 41 -0.81 -9.95 -0.99
N TYR A 42 -1.76 -10.77 -1.42
CA TYR A 42 -2.70 -11.40 -0.50
C TYR A 42 -1.99 -12.53 0.25
N CYS A 43 -1.89 -12.44 1.58
CA CYS A 43 -1.79 -13.64 2.40
C CYS A 43 -3.16 -14.32 2.50
N TYR A 44 -3.54 -15.12 1.49
CA TYR A 44 -4.53 -16.18 1.67
C TYR A 44 -4.11 -17.41 0.89
N ASP A 45 -3.74 -18.46 1.62
CA ASP A 45 -4.26 -19.81 1.43
C ASP A 45 -4.18 -20.55 2.79
N ASP A 46 -5.37 -20.92 3.29
CA ASP A 46 -5.70 -21.92 4.33
C ASP A 46 -5.43 -21.63 5.82
N CYS A 47 -6.23 -20.75 6.45
CA CYS A 47 -6.62 -20.97 7.84
C CYS A 47 -7.62 -22.13 7.89
N ILE A 48 -7.15 -23.34 8.16
CA ILE A 48 -8.01 -24.46 8.51
C ILE A 48 -8.41 -24.26 9.97
N TRP A 49 -9.68 -23.96 10.23
CA TRP A 49 -10.23 -24.05 11.57
C TRP A 49 -10.04 -25.48 12.08
N ILE A 50 -9.17 -25.66 13.07
CA ILE A 50 -9.12 -26.91 13.84
C ILE A 50 -10.27 -26.81 14.83
N GLU A 51 -11.39 -27.48 14.50
CA GLU A 51 -12.48 -27.69 15.46
C GLU A 51 -11.91 -28.31 16.74
N ASP A 52 -12.09 -27.64 17.87
CA ASP A 52 -11.74 -28.16 19.19
C ASP A 52 -12.76 -29.26 19.55
N PRO A 53 -12.37 -30.55 19.59
CA PRO A 53 -13.31 -31.65 19.77
C PRO A 53 -13.90 -31.74 21.19
N ASP A 54 -13.47 -30.88 22.12
CA ASP A 54 -13.88 -30.96 23.54
C ASP A 54 -14.99 -29.96 23.93
N TYR A 55 -15.53 -29.16 23.00
CA TYR A 55 -16.60 -28.19 23.30
C TYR A 55 -17.92 -28.52 22.57
N PRO A 56 -18.88 -29.23 23.20
CA PRO A 56 -20.21 -29.37 22.63
C PRO A 56 -20.94 -28.02 22.72
N GLU A 57 -21.14 -27.37 21.58
CA GLU A 57 -21.98 -26.17 21.47
C GLU A 57 -23.44 -26.56 21.78
N GLU A 58 -24.03 -25.94 22.80
CA GLU A 58 -25.48 -25.99 22.96
C GLU A 58 -26.11 -25.14 21.83
N PRO A 59 -27.17 -25.63 21.18
CA PRO A 59 -27.72 -24.97 20.00
C PRO A 59 -28.23 -23.57 20.36
N ASP A 60 -27.78 -22.57 19.60
CA ASP A 60 -28.21 -21.20 19.74
C ASP A 60 -29.74 -21.13 19.49
N PRO A 61 -30.53 -20.62 20.46
CA PRO A 61 -31.98 -20.48 20.28
C PRO A 61 -32.39 -19.54 19.13
N CYS A 62 -31.46 -18.83 18.48
CA CYS A 62 -31.69 -18.03 17.27
C CYS A 62 -31.41 -18.78 15.95
N ASP A 63 -30.94 -20.04 15.99
CA ASP A 63 -30.81 -20.91 14.80
C ASP A 63 -32.12 -21.61 14.42
N ASP A 64 -33.15 -21.55 15.29
CA ASP A 64 -34.50 -22.00 14.96
C ASP A 64 -35.23 -20.91 14.15
N LEU A 65 -35.58 -21.25 12.90
CA LEU A 65 -36.36 -20.40 11.97
C LEU A 65 -37.66 -19.86 12.59
N GLY A 66 -38.22 -20.53 13.60
CA GLY A 66 -39.41 -20.06 14.32
C GLY A 66 -39.19 -18.87 15.24
N ASN A 67 -37.93 -18.58 15.61
CA ASN A 67 -37.56 -17.59 16.64
C ASN A 67 -36.92 -16.31 16.07
N TRP A 68 -36.78 -16.23 14.74
CA TRP A 68 -36.10 -15.15 14.02
C TRP A 68 -36.65 -13.74 14.34
N ASN A 69 -37.97 -13.60 14.44
CA ASN A 69 -38.62 -12.31 14.70
C ASN A 69 -38.50 -11.83 16.15
N GLU A 70 -38.14 -12.72 17.08
CA GLU A 70 -37.95 -12.39 18.50
C GLU A 70 -36.49 -11.98 18.80
N CYS A 71 -35.50 -12.54 18.06
CA CYS A 71 -34.09 -12.14 18.13
C CYS A 71 -33.77 -10.87 17.31
N TYR A 72 -34.42 -10.65 16.15
CA TYR A 72 -34.11 -9.56 15.21
C TYR A 72 -35.27 -8.57 14.95
N GLY A 73 -36.18 -8.43 15.92
CA GLY A 73 -37.36 -7.58 15.80
C GLY A 73 -37.06 -6.06 15.76
N ASP A 74 -37.40 -5.43 14.63
CA ASP A 74 -37.83 -4.04 14.44
C ASP A 74 -36.92 -2.89 14.96
N GLY A 75 -35.60 -3.05 14.82
CA GLY A 75 -34.62 -1.97 14.94
C GLY A 75 -34.24 -1.47 13.55
N GLY A 76 -34.94 -0.46 13.06
CA GLY A 76 -34.78 0.07 11.69
C GLY A 76 -33.33 0.21 11.24
N ASP A 77 -33.04 -0.36 10.08
CA ASP A 77 -31.74 -0.26 9.42
C ASP A 77 -31.40 1.21 9.18
N TYR A 78 -30.59 1.79 10.08
CA TYR A 78 -29.81 2.96 9.72
C TYR A 78 -28.70 2.46 8.81
N TYR A 79 -28.97 2.45 7.51
CA TYR A 79 -27.91 2.46 6.51
C TYR A 79 -27.30 3.86 6.53
N PRO A 80 -26.06 4.04 7.00
CA PRO A 80 -25.32 5.26 6.72
C PRO A 80 -25.29 5.45 5.20
N PRO A 81 -25.55 6.66 4.68
CA PRO A 81 -25.54 6.92 3.25
C PRO A 81 -24.20 6.53 2.61
N ASP A 82 -24.25 6.07 1.35
CA ASP A 82 -23.10 5.57 0.56
C ASP A 82 -21.93 6.57 0.41
N ASP A 83 -22.07 7.80 0.92
CA ASP A 83 -21.09 8.89 0.87
C ASP A 83 -20.22 9.02 2.15
N MET A 84 -20.42 8.16 3.15
CA MET A 84 -19.69 8.23 4.43
C MET A 84 -18.39 7.42 4.46
N TYR A 85 -18.09 6.66 3.40
CA TYR A 85 -16.97 5.72 3.31
C TYR A 85 -16.25 5.87 1.96
N GLU A 86 -15.65 7.03 1.71
CA GLU A 86 -15.05 7.31 0.40
C GLU A 86 -13.67 7.96 0.52
N ILE A 87 -12.79 7.58 -0.40
CA ILE A 87 -11.58 8.33 -0.73
C ILE A 87 -11.99 9.75 -1.08
N ILE A 88 -11.40 10.73 -0.39
CA ILE A 88 -11.83 12.12 -0.50
C ILE A 88 -11.25 12.71 -1.78
N LEU A 89 -12.10 13.06 -2.74
CA LEU A 89 -11.73 13.84 -3.91
C LEU A 89 -11.96 15.32 -3.64
N ASP A 90 -10.90 16.09 -3.49
CA ASP A 90 -11.00 17.53 -3.29
C ASP A 90 -11.51 18.23 -4.57
N PRO A 91 -12.26 19.34 -4.46
CA PRO A 91 -12.75 20.08 -5.63
C PRO A 91 -11.65 20.51 -6.60
N SER A 92 -10.40 20.70 -6.13
CA SER A 92 -9.24 20.98 -6.99
C SER A 92 -8.81 19.79 -7.86
N PHE A 93 -9.22 18.58 -7.52
CA PHE A 93 -8.89 17.34 -8.21
C PHE A 93 -10.01 16.91 -9.17
N MET A 94 -11.27 17.18 -8.81
CA MET A 94 -12.44 16.82 -9.61
C MET A 94 -12.46 17.52 -10.98
N GLY A 95 -12.96 16.81 -12.00
CA GLY A 95 -13.02 17.26 -13.39
C GLY A 95 -11.66 17.38 -14.08
N THR A 96 -10.58 16.89 -13.47
CA THR A 96 -9.23 17.01 -14.01
C THR A 96 -8.79 15.75 -14.76
N LYS A 97 -7.74 15.91 -15.58
CA LYS A 97 -7.02 14.77 -16.16
C LYS A 97 -6.50 13.80 -15.08
N ALA A 98 -6.09 14.30 -13.93
CA ALA A 98 -5.60 13.46 -12.84
C ALA A 98 -6.70 12.57 -12.26
N GLU A 99 -7.90 13.11 -12.07
CA GLU A 99 -9.08 12.32 -11.67
C GLU A 99 -9.43 11.27 -12.71
N CYS A 100 -9.42 11.61 -14.00
CA CYS A 100 -9.67 10.64 -15.06
C CYS A 100 -8.68 9.45 -15.01
N VAL A 101 -7.39 9.73 -14.85
CA VAL A 101 -6.35 8.69 -14.71
C VAL A 101 -6.53 7.89 -13.43
N TYR A 102 -6.85 8.54 -12.31
CA TYR A 102 -7.15 7.89 -11.03
C TYR A 102 -8.34 6.94 -11.14
N ASN A 103 -9.45 7.39 -11.73
CA ASN A 103 -10.66 6.56 -11.90
C ASN A 103 -10.36 5.34 -12.77
N LYS A 104 -9.57 5.51 -13.83
CA LYS A 104 -9.12 4.37 -14.64
C LYS A 104 -8.29 3.39 -13.81
N LEU A 105 -7.35 3.87 -12.99
CA LEU A 105 -6.57 3.02 -12.08
C LEU A 105 -7.44 2.30 -11.04
N ASN A 106 -8.39 3.01 -10.41
CA ASN A 106 -9.25 2.48 -9.35
C ASN A 106 -10.16 1.35 -9.85
N ASN A 107 -10.53 1.40 -11.13
CA ASN A 107 -11.34 0.36 -11.78
C ASN A 107 -10.56 -0.89 -12.19
N LEU A 108 -9.23 -0.94 -11.98
CA LEU A 108 -8.40 -2.12 -12.29
C LEU A 108 -8.33 -3.06 -11.09
N SER A 109 -8.34 -4.37 -11.34
CA SER A 109 -8.07 -5.40 -10.31
C SER A 109 -6.56 -5.56 -10.05
N THR A 110 -5.93 -4.53 -9.50
CA THR A 110 -4.46 -4.42 -9.33
C THR A 110 -4.04 -4.43 -7.86
N SER A 111 -2.73 -4.56 -7.61
CA SER A 111 -2.09 -4.24 -6.32
C SER A 111 -2.40 -2.80 -5.87
N PHE A 112 -2.54 -1.86 -6.81
CA PHE A 112 -2.97 -0.50 -6.53
C PHE A 112 -4.39 -0.44 -5.94
N ALA A 113 -5.37 -1.15 -6.53
CA ALA A 113 -6.71 -1.21 -5.95
C ALA A 113 -6.72 -1.85 -4.56
N SER A 114 -5.84 -2.84 -4.33
CA SER A 114 -5.69 -3.47 -3.00
C SER A 114 -5.09 -2.51 -1.97
N ALA A 115 -4.12 -1.68 -2.37
CA ALA A 115 -3.56 -0.62 -1.53
C ALA A 115 -4.58 0.46 -1.20
N ILE A 116 -5.37 0.89 -2.19
CA ILE A 116 -6.38 1.92 -2.03
C ILE A 116 -7.53 1.48 -1.12
N LYS A 117 -7.97 0.22 -1.21
CA LYS A 117 -9.01 -0.34 -0.34
C LYS A 117 -8.68 -0.24 1.15
N GLN A 118 -7.41 -0.11 1.54
CA GLN A 118 -7.00 0.05 2.95
C GLN A 118 -7.42 1.40 3.56
N PHE A 119 -7.81 2.36 2.72
CA PHE A 119 -8.27 3.70 3.11
C PHE A 119 -9.80 3.83 3.05
N ASP A 120 -10.49 2.73 2.72
CA ASP A 120 -11.93 2.65 2.50
C ASP A 120 -12.59 1.78 3.60
N GLY A 121 -13.90 1.93 3.82
CA GLY A 121 -14.69 1.16 4.80
C GLY A 121 -15.00 1.89 6.11
N GLU A 122 -15.61 1.17 7.08
CA GLU A 122 -16.24 1.78 8.26
C GLU A 122 -15.27 2.42 9.28
N PHE A 123 -14.01 1.99 9.31
CA PHE A 123 -13.02 2.48 10.28
C PHE A 123 -11.59 2.44 9.71
N PRO A 124 -11.27 3.18 8.63
CA PRO A 124 -9.94 3.17 8.10
C PRO A 124 -8.99 3.83 9.11
N VAL A 125 -7.78 3.27 9.25
CA VAL A 125 -6.74 3.85 10.11
C VAL A 125 -6.43 5.30 9.70
N ALA A 126 -6.57 5.62 8.41
CA ALA A 126 -6.52 6.97 7.88
C ALA A 126 -7.42 7.07 6.65
N HIS A 127 -7.98 8.25 6.42
CA HIS A 127 -8.58 8.62 5.14
C HIS A 127 -7.51 9.10 4.16
N LEU A 128 -7.73 8.82 2.88
CA LEU A 128 -6.91 9.32 1.79
C LEU A 128 -7.63 10.47 1.09
N ARG A 129 -6.92 11.55 0.79
CA ARG A 129 -7.46 12.69 0.05
C ARG A 129 -6.59 13.07 -1.12
N PHE A 130 -7.16 13.12 -2.32
CA PHE A 130 -6.50 13.59 -3.52
C PHE A 130 -6.78 15.07 -3.77
N LYS A 131 -5.72 15.82 -4.07
CA LYS A 131 -5.75 17.26 -4.38
C LYS A 131 -4.84 17.61 -5.55
N THR A 132 -5.03 18.81 -6.10
CA THR A 132 -4.03 19.44 -6.98
C THR A 132 -3.55 20.77 -6.41
N ASP A 133 -2.27 21.07 -6.63
CA ASP A 133 -1.68 22.37 -6.30
C ASP A 133 -1.32 23.12 -7.60
N ALA A 134 -2.17 24.07 -7.97
CA ALA A 134 -1.99 24.93 -9.15
C ALA A 134 -0.80 25.91 -9.01
N THR A 135 -0.25 26.07 -7.82
CA THR A 135 0.85 27.00 -7.52
C THR A 135 2.21 26.33 -7.39
N MET A 136 2.28 24.99 -7.39
CA MET A 136 3.52 24.23 -7.27
C MET A 136 4.52 24.65 -8.35
N THR A 137 5.64 25.27 -7.95
CA THR A 137 6.56 25.94 -8.90
C THR A 137 7.63 25.04 -9.50
N SER A 138 7.72 23.79 -9.03
CA SER A 138 8.78 22.84 -9.38
C SER A 138 8.58 22.21 -10.75
N ASN A 139 9.66 22.09 -11.52
CA ASN A 139 9.71 21.31 -12.77
C ASN A 139 10.08 19.84 -12.55
N ILE A 140 10.41 19.44 -11.31
CA ILE A 140 10.86 18.08 -10.99
C ILE A 140 9.94 17.34 -10.02
N LYS A 141 9.16 18.09 -9.22
CA LYS A 141 8.20 17.55 -8.24
C LYS A 141 6.84 17.39 -8.92
N LYS A 142 6.44 16.15 -9.16
CA LYS A 142 5.18 15.79 -9.84
C LYS A 142 4.01 15.71 -8.85
N ALA A 143 4.30 15.29 -7.62
CA ALA A 143 3.36 15.24 -6.53
C ALA A 143 4.12 15.21 -5.19
N TYR A 144 3.37 15.15 -4.10
CA TYR A 144 3.86 14.70 -2.80
C TYR A 144 2.72 14.14 -1.97
N THR A 145 3.11 13.32 -1.00
CA THR A 145 2.22 12.82 0.03
C THR A 145 2.58 13.47 1.37
N SER A 146 1.59 14.03 2.04
CA SER A 146 1.77 14.60 3.38
C SER A 146 1.61 13.51 4.44
N PRO A 147 2.35 13.57 5.56
CA PRO A 147 2.04 12.72 6.71
C PRO A 147 0.60 12.99 7.20
N PRO A 148 -0.03 12.03 7.87
CA PRO A 148 -1.41 12.17 8.32
C PRO A 148 -1.52 13.33 9.31
N SER A 149 -2.59 14.11 9.15
CA SER A 149 -3.08 15.10 10.11
C SER A 149 -4.56 14.86 10.31
N ASP A 150 -4.98 14.70 11.56
CA ASP A 150 -6.37 14.36 11.91
C ASP A 150 -6.88 13.16 11.11
N TYR A 151 -6.05 12.11 11.00
CA TYR A 151 -6.33 10.89 10.25
C TYR A 151 -6.48 11.09 8.73
N VAL A 152 -6.15 12.25 8.17
CA VAL A 152 -6.20 12.48 6.72
C VAL A 152 -4.80 12.55 6.13
N ILE A 153 -4.53 11.71 5.14
CA ILE A 153 -3.31 11.71 4.33
C ILE A 153 -3.62 12.40 3.00
N ASP A 154 -2.90 13.49 2.70
CA ASP A 154 -3.07 14.24 1.47
C ASP A 154 -2.07 13.76 0.40
N VAL A 155 -2.58 13.32 -0.74
CA VAL A 155 -1.82 13.15 -1.99
C VAL A 155 -2.08 14.37 -2.88
N VAL A 156 -1.04 15.16 -3.12
CA VAL A 156 -1.14 16.45 -3.80
C VAL A 156 -0.33 16.43 -5.09
N LEU A 157 -1.02 16.44 -6.24
CA LEU A 157 -0.39 16.47 -7.55
C LEU A 157 -0.04 17.91 -7.96
N ASN A 158 1.02 18.06 -8.75
CA ASN A 158 1.41 19.33 -9.37
C ASN A 158 0.37 19.72 -10.44
N GLY A 159 -0.48 20.67 -10.10
CA GLY A 159 -1.51 21.21 -10.99
C GLY A 159 -1.09 22.49 -11.71
N ASN A 160 0.17 22.93 -11.59
CA ASN A 160 0.65 24.14 -12.23
C ASN A 160 0.91 23.90 -13.72
N SER A 161 -0.06 24.25 -14.56
CA SER A 161 -0.02 24.02 -16.02
C SER A 161 1.18 24.62 -16.75
N SER A 162 1.96 25.50 -16.11
CA SER A 162 3.19 26.09 -16.67
C SER A 162 4.47 25.27 -16.37
N LYS A 163 4.38 24.13 -15.70
CA LYS A 163 5.54 23.32 -15.27
C LYS A 163 5.60 21.97 -15.97
N ASP A 164 6.80 21.52 -16.31
CA ASP A 164 6.99 20.22 -16.97
C ASP A 164 6.55 19.03 -16.11
N ALA A 165 6.61 19.17 -14.78
CA ALA A 165 6.15 18.15 -13.82
C ALA A 165 4.63 18.12 -13.62
N SER A 166 3.90 19.07 -14.18
CA SER A 166 2.44 19.18 -14.07
C SER A 166 1.73 17.97 -14.66
N TYR A 167 0.72 17.44 -13.97
CA TYR A 167 -0.04 16.28 -14.50
C TYR A 167 -0.67 16.58 -15.88
N GLN A 168 -0.97 17.86 -16.16
CA GLN A 168 -1.47 18.31 -17.45
C GLN A 168 -0.46 18.12 -18.59
N GLN A 169 0.84 18.30 -18.32
CA GLN A 169 1.89 18.20 -19.33
C GLN A 169 2.42 16.77 -19.54
N ARG A 170 2.13 15.89 -18.59
CA ARG A 170 2.74 14.57 -18.47
C ARG A 170 1.92 13.49 -19.17
N PRO A 171 2.52 12.44 -19.76
CA PRO A 171 1.76 11.32 -20.35
C PRO A 171 0.83 10.65 -19.33
N ASN A 172 -0.30 10.11 -19.77
CA ASN A 172 -1.30 9.45 -18.89
C ASN A 172 -0.66 8.35 -18.04
N LEU A 173 0.17 7.50 -18.65
CA LEU A 173 0.88 6.43 -17.97
C LEU A 173 1.80 6.94 -16.85
N LEU A 174 2.44 8.09 -17.04
CA LEU A 174 3.31 8.69 -16.03
C LEU A 174 2.55 9.48 -14.96
N VAL A 175 1.34 9.97 -15.27
CA VAL A 175 0.40 10.45 -14.25
C VAL A 175 -0.06 9.27 -13.39
N ALA A 176 -0.40 8.13 -14.00
CA ALA A 176 -0.79 6.91 -13.30
C ALA A 176 0.33 6.44 -12.36
N LYS A 177 1.56 6.36 -12.86
CA LYS A 177 2.75 6.04 -12.05
C LYS A 177 2.90 6.97 -10.86
N THR A 178 2.69 8.28 -11.07
CA THR A 178 2.78 9.26 -9.99
C THR A 178 1.73 9.00 -8.92
N ILE A 179 0.47 8.74 -9.30
CA ILE A 179 -0.59 8.40 -8.34
C ILE A 179 -0.25 7.13 -7.55
N ILE A 180 0.20 6.06 -8.22
CA ILE A 180 0.59 4.79 -7.57
C ILE A 180 1.73 5.02 -6.57
N HIS A 181 2.75 5.78 -6.98
CA HIS A 181 3.90 6.14 -6.14
C HIS A 181 3.47 6.87 -4.85
N GLU A 182 2.61 7.87 -4.97
CA GLU A 182 2.11 8.61 -3.82
C GLU A 182 1.18 7.77 -2.93
N VAL A 183 0.39 6.85 -3.50
CA VAL A 183 -0.43 5.92 -2.70
C VAL A 183 0.44 4.95 -1.90
N ILE A 184 1.59 4.52 -2.43
CA ILE A 184 2.55 3.72 -1.64
C ILE A 184 3.11 4.54 -0.47
N HIS A 185 3.43 5.82 -0.67
CA HIS A 185 3.80 6.71 0.44
C HIS A 185 2.67 6.81 1.48
N ALA A 186 1.42 6.96 1.02
CA ALA A 186 0.26 7.03 1.91
C ALA A 186 0.09 5.74 2.71
N GLU A 187 0.27 4.58 2.08
CA GLU A 187 0.14 3.28 2.76
C GLU A 187 1.25 3.07 3.79
N MET A 188 2.48 3.49 3.49
CA MET A 188 3.55 3.50 4.49
C MET A 188 3.17 4.39 5.69
N PHE A 189 2.59 5.57 5.46
CA PHE A 189 2.10 6.42 6.54
C PHE A 189 0.92 5.83 7.31
N ARG A 190 -0.03 5.16 6.64
CA ARG A 190 -1.15 4.47 7.28
C ARG A 190 -0.65 3.37 8.20
N LYS A 191 0.33 2.57 7.76
CA LYS A 191 1.00 1.55 8.59
C LYS A 191 1.68 2.18 9.81
N LEU A 192 2.40 3.29 9.63
CA LEU A 192 2.97 4.04 10.76
C LEU A 192 1.91 4.61 11.72
N LEU A 193 0.77 5.05 11.18
CA LEU A 193 -0.31 5.56 11.99
C LEU A 193 -1.03 4.46 12.78
N SER A 194 -1.13 3.25 12.21
CA SER A 194 -1.75 2.09 12.89
C SER A 194 -1.03 1.70 14.19
N ILE A 195 0.26 2.02 14.28
CA ILE A 195 1.07 1.82 15.50
C ILE A 195 1.20 3.09 16.35
N ALA A 196 0.74 4.24 15.83
CA ALA A 196 0.82 5.52 16.51
C ALA A 196 -0.46 5.85 17.27
N ASN A 197 -0.43 5.61 18.58
CA ASN A 197 -1.49 6.05 19.49
C ASN A 197 -1.37 7.55 19.84
N ASN A 198 -1.35 8.42 18.81
CA ASN A 198 -1.12 9.86 18.95
C ASN A 198 -2.20 10.72 18.25
N GLY A 199 -3.44 10.23 18.22
CA GLY A 199 -4.58 11.02 17.76
C GLY A 199 -4.55 11.41 16.28
N GLY A 200 -4.01 10.57 15.39
CA GLY A 200 -4.08 10.81 13.95
C GLY A 200 -2.93 11.63 13.35
N SER A 201 -1.86 11.90 14.12
CA SER A 201 -0.71 12.72 13.67
C SER A 201 0.63 12.03 13.93
N LEU A 202 1.51 12.05 12.91
CA LEU A 202 2.93 11.65 13.04
C LEU A 202 3.84 12.84 13.41
N GLY A 203 3.28 14.05 13.51
CA GLY A 203 4.03 15.25 13.90
C GLY A 203 4.54 15.15 15.34
N GLY A 204 5.81 15.44 15.54
CA GLY A 204 6.43 15.44 16.87
C GLY A 204 6.91 14.07 17.36
N LEU A 205 6.74 13.00 16.59
CA LEU A 205 7.36 11.70 16.89
C LEU A 205 8.89 11.81 16.80
N THR A 206 9.55 11.40 17.88
CA THR A 206 11.01 11.30 17.91
C THR A 206 11.46 9.97 17.30
N ALA A 207 12.76 9.86 17.02
CA ALA A 207 13.34 8.58 16.61
C ALA A 207 13.19 7.50 17.70
N GLU A 208 13.18 7.89 18.96
CA GLU A 208 12.94 6.98 20.08
C GLU A 208 11.48 6.50 20.09
N ASP A 209 10.52 7.39 19.85
CA ASP A 209 9.10 7.01 19.74
C ASP A 209 8.91 5.99 18.62
N LEU A 210 9.46 6.28 17.42
CA LEU A 210 9.39 5.36 16.29
C LEU A 210 10.07 4.02 16.61
N ASN A 211 11.28 4.02 17.20
CA ASN A 211 11.95 2.79 17.61
C ASN A 211 11.14 1.97 18.62
N ASN A 212 10.49 2.62 19.57
CA ASN A 212 9.61 1.96 20.54
C ASN A 212 8.36 1.40 19.86
N MET A 213 7.76 2.15 18.93
CA MET A 213 6.60 1.70 18.15
C MET A 213 6.94 0.49 17.29
N PHE A 214 8.10 0.49 16.62
CA PHE A 214 8.58 -0.64 15.83
C PHE A 214 9.07 -1.84 16.66
N SER A 215 9.54 -1.62 17.89
CA SER A 215 9.91 -2.72 18.79
C SER A 215 8.69 -3.42 19.38
N ASN A 216 7.56 -2.72 19.44
CA ASN A 216 6.29 -3.22 19.97
C ASN A 216 5.26 -3.56 18.87
N GLY A 217 5.56 -3.22 17.61
CA GLY A 217 4.70 -3.38 16.45
C GLY A 217 5.39 -4.15 15.34
N ASP A 218 4.62 -4.82 14.51
CA ASP A 218 5.13 -5.90 13.67
C ASP A 218 5.33 -5.41 12.21
N TYR A 219 6.26 -4.47 12.05
CA TYR A 219 6.62 -3.89 10.74
C TYR A 219 8.13 -3.94 10.49
N PRO A 220 8.77 -5.13 10.52
CA PRO A 220 10.22 -5.26 10.48
C PRO A 220 10.84 -4.65 9.21
N GLY A 221 10.16 -4.74 8.07
CA GLY A 221 10.62 -4.15 6.81
C GLY A 221 10.69 -2.62 6.86
N ILE A 222 9.63 -1.95 7.35
CA ILE A 222 9.63 -0.48 7.47
C ILE A 222 10.67 -0.03 8.50
N PHE A 223 10.79 -0.76 9.61
CA PHE A 223 11.78 -0.47 10.65
C PHE A 223 13.22 -0.60 10.16
N ASP A 224 13.54 -1.65 9.40
CA ASP A 224 14.88 -1.86 8.85
C ASP A 224 15.29 -0.70 7.94
N TYR A 225 14.40 -0.25 7.05
CA TYR A 225 14.67 0.90 6.19
C TYR A 225 14.75 2.21 6.98
N TYR A 226 13.88 2.40 7.97
CA TYR A 226 13.91 3.56 8.86
C TYR A 226 15.25 3.68 9.59
N THR A 227 15.74 2.58 10.17
CA THR A 227 17.00 2.57 10.93
C THR A 227 18.23 2.80 10.03
N ARG A 228 18.21 2.32 8.78
CA ARG A 228 19.32 2.48 7.83
C ARG A 228 19.38 3.85 7.17
N TYR A 229 18.23 4.44 6.83
CA TYR A 229 18.16 5.62 5.97
C TYR A 229 17.52 6.85 6.65
N GLY A 230 16.90 6.67 7.81
CA GLY A 230 16.26 7.74 8.56
C GLY A 230 14.92 8.19 7.96
N VAL A 231 14.23 9.06 8.71
CA VAL A 231 12.83 9.48 8.45
C VAL A 231 12.58 10.09 7.07
N ASN A 232 13.60 10.71 6.46
CA ASN A 232 13.44 11.43 5.19
C ASN A 232 13.66 10.54 3.95
N ASP A 233 14.46 9.47 4.09
CA ASP A 233 14.91 8.70 2.93
C ASP A 233 14.39 7.25 2.93
N PHE A 234 13.90 6.73 4.07
CA PHE A 234 13.51 5.31 4.17
C PHE A 234 12.43 4.90 3.16
N GLN A 235 11.42 5.75 2.93
CA GLN A 235 10.30 5.43 2.03
C GLN A 235 10.76 5.23 0.59
N HIS A 236 11.59 6.14 0.05
CA HIS A 236 12.11 5.99 -1.31
C HIS A 236 13.04 4.79 -1.44
N ASN A 237 13.94 4.56 -0.46
CA ASN A 237 14.85 3.40 -0.50
C ASN A 237 14.08 2.08 -0.44
N GLN A 238 13.05 2.01 0.41
CA GLN A 238 12.18 0.83 0.50
C GLN A 238 11.41 0.63 -0.80
N MET A 239 10.87 1.72 -1.37
CA MET A 239 10.14 1.68 -2.62
C MET A 239 11.03 1.22 -3.80
N ALA A 240 12.26 1.73 -3.89
CA ALA A 240 13.22 1.35 -4.92
C ALA A 240 13.59 -0.13 -4.84
N ALA A 241 13.70 -0.68 -3.62
CA ALA A 241 14.09 -2.07 -3.41
C ALA A 241 12.95 -3.07 -3.57
N HIS A 242 11.72 -2.72 -3.18
CA HIS A 242 10.63 -3.70 -3.01
C HIS A 242 9.36 -3.40 -3.80
N TYR A 243 9.14 -2.16 -4.23
CA TYR A 243 7.85 -1.73 -4.80
C TYR A 243 7.91 -1.39 -6.28
N ARG A 244 9.09 -1.44 -6.90
CA ARG A 244 9.22 -1.18 -8.34
C ARG A 244 8.43 -2.15 -9.20
N ASP A 245 8.41 -3.43 -8.82
CA ASP A 245 7.66 -4.46 -9.55
C ASP A 245 6.15 -4.22 -9.38
N VAL A 246 5.70 -3.89 -8.15
CA VAL A 246 4.31 -3.48 -7.88
C VAL A 246 3.87 -2.30 -8.74
N ILE A 247 4.72 -1.26 -8.85
CA ILE A 247 4.46 -0.10 -9.71
C ILE A 247 4.41 -0.53 -11.17
N ALA A 248 5.37 -1.33 -11.63
CA ALA A 248 5.44 -1.78 -13.01
C ALA A 248 4.22 -2.62 -13.41
N ASP A 249 3.80 -3.55 -12.56
CA ASP A 249 2.64 -4.41 -12.80
C ASP A 249 1.33 -3.62 -12.87
N ALA A 250 1.17 -2.63 -11.98
CA ALA A 250 0.00 -1.75 -12.02
C ALA A 250 -0.01 -0.87 -13.28
N LEU A 251 1.16 -0.41 -13.75
CA LEU A 251 1.28 0.33 -15.01
C LEU A 251 1.02 -0.54 -16.23
N GLU A 252 1.52 -1.78 -16.22
CA GLU A 252 1.29 -2.75 -17.28
C GLU A 252 -0.21 -2.99 -17.46
N GLN A 253 -0.94 -3.18 -16.36
CA GLN A 253 -2.40 -3.33 -16.40
C GLN A 253 -3.14 -2.06 -16.83
N PHE A 254 -2.72 -0.89 -16.34
CA PHE A 254 -3.31 0.39 -16.74
C PHE A 254 -3.24 0.63 -18.25
N ASP A 255 -2.16 0.17 -18.85
CA ASP A 255 -1.86 0.33 -20.26
C ASP A 255 -2.26 -0.89 -21.12
N ASN A 256 -2.97 -1.87 -20.54
CA ASN A 256 -3.36 -3.12 -21.22
C ASN A 256 -2.17 -3.85 -21.88
N SER A 257 -1.00 -3.84 -21.23
CA SER A 257 0.22 -4.51 -21.68
C SER A 257 0.66 -4.14 -23.11
N THR A 258 0.52 -2.87 -23.53
CA THR A 258 0.95 -2.45 -24.88
C THR A 258 2.47 -2.38 -25.07
N HIS A 259 3.23 -2.38 -23.98
CA HIS A 259 4.69 -2.38 -23.96
C HIS A 259 5.26 -3.64 -23.28
N SER A 260 6.58 -3.85 -23.41
CA SER A 260 7.26 -4.96 -22.71
C SER A 260 7.32 -4.73 -21.19
N SER A 261 7.33 -5.78 -20.36
CA SER A 261 7.48 -5.64 -18.90
C SER A 261 8.71 -4.81 -18.47
N GLN A 262 9.83 -4.92 -19.20
CA GLN A 262 11.03 -4.12 -18.95
C GLN A 262 10.81 -2.61 -19.13
N PHE A 263 9.89 -2.21 -20.01
CA PHE A 263 9.51 -0.81 -20.20
C PHE A 263 8.81 -0.26 -18.95
N TYR A 264 7.86 -1.01 -18.37
CA TYR A 264 7.18 -0.60 -17.15
C TYR A 264 8.13 -0.59 -15.93
N LEU A 265 9.04 -1.57 -15.84
CA LEU A 265 10.11 -1.59 -14.82
C LEU A 265 11.06 -0.39 -14.91
N ASP A 266 11.32 0.11 -16.12
CA ASP A 266 12.12 1.31 -16.34
C ASP A 266 11.33 2.58 -15.96
N LEU A 267 10.04 2.66 -16.31
CA LEU A 267 9.18 3.78 -15.91
C LEU A 267 9.00 3.87 -14.40
N ALA A 268 8.94 2.72 -13.71
CA ALA A 268 8.82 2.65 -12.25
C ALA A 268 9.99 3.33 -11.51
N TRP A 269 11.14 3.51 -12.15
CA TRP A 269 12.25 4.28 -11.58
C TRP A 269 11.97 5.77 -11.49
N GLU A 270 11.04 6.32 -12.25
CA GLU A 270 10.84 7.76 -12.24
C GLU A 270 10.27 8.23 -10.90
N GLY A 271 11.02 9.05 -10.18
CA GLY A 271 10.72 9.44 -8.80
C GLY A 271 11.51 8.66 -7.75
N LEU A 272 12.32 7.67 -8.17
CA LEU A 272 13.21 6.88 -7.32
C LEU A 272 14.70 6.99 -7.74
N ILE A 273 15.00 7.84 -8.72
CA ILE A 273 16.38 8.08 -9.19
C ILE A 273 17.05 9.08 -8.24
N TYR A 274 17.63 8.57 -7.16
CA TYR A 274 18.44 9.34 -6.21
C TYR A 274 19.87 8.85 -6.19
N SER A 275 20.84 9.78 -6.12
CA SER A 275 22.27 9.43 -6.13
C SER A 275 22.73 8.67 -4.88
N ASN A 276 22.02 8.85 -3.76
CA ASN A 276 22.27 8.20 -2.48
C ASN A 276 21.46 6.92 -2.27
N ASP A 277 20.58 6.54 -3.19
CA ASP A 277 19.84 5.28 -3.11
C ASP A 277 20.76 4.08 -3.49
N PRO A 278 20.95 3.09 -2.60
CA PRO A 278 21.81 1.94 -2.88
C PRO A 278 21.35 1.11 -4.08
N THR A 279 20.03 0.96 -4.27
CA THR A 279 19.45 0.17 -5.36
C THR A 279 19.75 0.81 -6.71
N TRP A 280 19.59 2.12 -6.84
CA TRP A 280 19.93 2.87 -8.04
C TRP A 280 21.45 2.94 -8.25
N SER A 281 22.22 3.20 -7.19
CA SER A 281 23.67 3.41 -7.29
C SER A 281 24.41 2.15 -7.75
N THR A 282 23.90 0.95 -7.43
CA THR A 282 24.48 -0.34 -7.85
C THR A 282 24.20 -0.72 -9.31
N LEU A 283 23.22 -0.08 -9.98
CA LEU A 283 22.98 -0.33 -11.41
C LEU A 283 24.19 0.06 -12.27
N SER A 284 24.40 -0.68 -13.36
CA SER A 284 25.44 -0.38 -14.35
C SER A 284 25.17 0.95 -15.05
N ALA A 285 26.23 1.55 -15.62
CA ALA A 285 26.09 2.79 -16.38
C ALA A 285 25.13 2.62 -17.57
N SER A 286 25.16 1.47 -18.25
CA SER A 286 24.24 1.13 -19.34
C SER A 286 22.78 1.08 -18.92
N GLU A 287 22.48 0.50 -17.76
CA GLU A 287 21.11 0.45 -17.24
C GLU A 287 20.61 1.84 -16.88
N LYS A 288 21.42 2.63 -16.17
CA LYS A 288 21.09 4.01 -15.81
C LYS A 288 20.80 4.86 -17.04
N SER A 289 21.61 4.73 -18.10
CA SER A 289 21.39 5.43 -19.36
C SER A 289 20.13 4.95 -20.08
N ARG A 290 19.88 3.64 -20.13
CA ARG A 290 18.67 3.06 -20.73
C ARG A 290 17.40 3.60 -20.07
N ILE A 291 17.34 3.54 -18.74
CA ILE A 291 16.19 3.99 -17.94
C ILE A 291 15.93 5.48 -18.17
N LYS A 292 16.95 6.32 -18.04
CA LYS A 292 16.82 7.77 -18.23
C LYS A 292 16.35 8.12 -19.65
N ASN A 293 16.99 7.53 -20.66
CA ASN A 293 16.63 7.79 -22.05
C ASN A 293 15.21 7.33 -22.36
N LEU A 294 14.77 6.19 -21.82
CA LEU A 294 13.41 5.69 -22.00
C LEU A 294 12.39 6.66 -21.42
N ILE A 295 12.59 7.09 -20.17
CA ILE A 295 11.70 8.05 -19.49
C ILE A 295 11.63 9.36 -20.28
N ASP A 296 12.78 9.94 -20.63
CA ASP A 296 12.86 11.21 -21.34
C ASP A 296 12.20 11.13 -22.73
N ASN A 297 12.46 10.05 -23.48
CA ASN A 297 11.85 9.84 -24.79
C ASN A 297 10.33 9.68 -24.68
N TYR A 298 9.84 8.89 -23.72
CA TYR A 298 8.42 8.66 -23.54
C TYR A 298 7.66 9.94 -23.16
N ILE A 299 8.24 10.77 -22.28
CA ILE A 299 7.69 12.10 -21.95
C ILE A 299 7.61 12.98 -23.19
N ASN A 300 8.69 13.06 -23.97
CA ASN A 300 8.75 13.93 -25.14
C ASN A 300 7.78 13.50 -26.25
N GLN A 301 7.57 12.20 -26.42
CA GLN A 301 6.66 11.65 -27.44
C GLN A 301 5.17 11.81 -27.08
N ASN A 302 4.84 11.83 -25.78
CA ASN A 302 3.46 11.83 -25.29
C ASN A 302 3.13 13.06 -24.44
N LYS A 303 3.83 14.19 -24.67
CA LYS A 303 3.62 15.42 -23.92
C LYS A 303 2.19 15.95 -24.15
N ASN A 304 1.56 16.42 -23.07
CA ASN A 304 0.19 16.97 -23.08
C ASN A 304 -0.88 15.98 -23.57
N GLU A 305 -0.64 14.68 -23.43
CA GLU A 305 -1.65 13.64 -23.75
C GLU A 305 -2.96 13.94 -23.00
N SER A 306 -4.10 13.82 -23.66
CA SER A 306 -5.41 13.93 -22.99
C SER A 306 -5.79 12.57 -22.40
N CYS A 307 -6.45 12.55 -21.24
CA CYS A 307 -6.99 11.31 -20.71
C CYS A 307 -8.15 10.82 -21.61
N GLN A 308 -8.16 9.53 -21.93
CA GLN A 308 -9.17 8.85 -22.72
C GLN A 308 -9.83 7.76 -21.89
#